data_AF-A0A961CHN3-F1
#
_entry.id   AF-A0A961CHN3-F1
#
_cell.length_a   1.000
_cell.length_b   1.000
_cell.length_c   1.000
_cell.angle_alpha   90.00
_cell.angle_beta   90.00
_cell.angle_gamma   90.00
#
_symmetry.space_group_name_H-M   'P 1'
#
loop_
_entity.id
_entity.type
_entity.pdbx_description
1 polymer ?
#
loop_
_entity_poly.entity_id
_entity_poly.type
_entity_poly.pdbx_seq_one_letter_code
_entity_poly.pdbx_strand_id
1 'polypeptide(L)'
;MWGYGNEAADAVRHRRAADLQSQIESSRTRRASDDVEDRLDRHVLLTEAMWELLAERLGLTSADLAAKVLEIDGRSGAVNGKREVAPARRCPSCDAAVTVGARTCQFCGEPMDGHDPFAV
;
A
#
# COMPACT_ATOMS: atom_id res chain seq x y z
N MET A 1 19.94 -22.62 -49.58
CA MET A 1 19.94 -21.14 -49.49
C MET A 1 18.54 -20.66 -49.11
N TRP A 2 18.12 -20.84 -47.86
CA TRP A 2 16.88 -20.27 -47.29
C TRP A 2 17.05 -20.22 -45.76
N GLY A 3 17.28 -19.04 -45.20
CA GLY A 3 17.49 -18.89 -43.74
C GLY A 3 17.36 -17.46 -43.20
N TYR A 4 17.24 -16.44 -44.06
CA TYR A 4 17.23 -15.03 -43.65
C TYR A 4 15.84 -14.43 -43.41
N GLY A 5 14.75 -15.18 -43.59
CA GLY A 5 13.38 -14.66 -43.45
C GLY A 5 12.75 -14.80 -42.06
N ASN A 6 13.32 -15.65 -41.19
CA ASN A 6 12.69 -15.99 -39.91
C ASN A 6 12.96 -14.93 -38.82
N GLU A 7 14.16 -14.35 -38.79
CA GLU A 7 14.59 -13.44 -37.72
C GLU A 7 13.76 -12.15 -37.66
N ALA A 8 13.40 -11.59 -38.83
CA ALA A 8 12.55 -10.40 -38.89
C ALA A 8 11.12 -10.68 -38.44
N ALA A 9 10.57 -11.84 -38.81
CA ALA A 9 9.23 -12.26 -38.38
C ALA A 9 9.20 -12.57 -36.87
N ASP A 10 10.27 -13.13 -36.32
CA ASP A 10 10.40 -13.42 -34.90
C ASP A 10 10.57 -12.13 -34.07
N ALA A 11 11.35 -11.16 -34.54
CA ALA A 11 11.46 -9.84 -33.90
C ALA A 11 10.11 -9.10 -33.81
N VAL A 12 9.29 -9.14 -34.87
CA VAL A 12 7.94 -8.55 -34.86
C VAL A 12 7.01 -9.29 -33.88
N ARG A 13 7.09 -10.63 -33.82
CA ARG A 13 6.32 -11.44 -32.86
C ARG A 13 6.72 -11.13 -31.41
N HIS A 14 8.00 -11.00 -31.11
CA HIS A 14 8.48 -10.62 -29.79
C HIS A 14 8.05 -9.21 -29.37
N ARG A 15 8.13 -8.22 -30.27
CA ARG A 15 7.67 -6.86 -29.99
C ARG A 15 6.16 -6.84 -29.69
N ARG A 16 5.35 -7.51 -30.51
CA ARG A 16 3.90 -7.59 -30.30
C ARG A 16 3.54 -8.31 -29.00
N ALA A 17 4.30 -9.34 -28.62
CA ALA A 17 4.12 -10.03 -27.35
C ALA A 17 4.46 -9.10 -26.15
N ALA A 18 5.53 -8.32 -26.25
CA ALA A 18 5.91 -7.34 -25.23
C ALA A 18 4.87 -6.22 -25.10
N ASP A 19 4.34 -5.70 -26.21
CA ASP A 19 3.30 -4.67 -26.21
C ASP A 19 2.00 -5.19 -25.55
N LEU A 20 1.62 -6.45 -25.84
CA LEU A 20 0.45 -7.08 -25.22
C LEU A 20 0.66 -7.29 -23.72
N GLN A 21 1.87 -7.70 -23.31
CA GLN A 21 2.23 -7.83 -21.89
C GLN A 21 2.12 -6.48 -21.16
N SER A 22 2.65 -5.40 -21.74
CA SER A 22 2.54 -4.05 -21.17
C SER A 22 1.08 -3.58 -21.06
N GLN A 23 0.25 -3.86 -22.05
CA GLN A 23 -1.19 -3.57 -21.99
C GLN A 23 -1.91 -4.35 -20.88
N ILE A 24 -1.57 -5.62 -20.69
CA ILE A 24 -2.12 -6.43 -19.60
C ILE A 24 -1.67 -5.89 -18.23
N GLU A 25 -0.39 -5.59 -18.05
CA GLU A 25 0.14 -5.04 -16.80
C GLU A 25 -0.45 -3.68 -16.44
N SER A 26 -0.56 -2.76 -17.42
CA SER A 26 -1.19 -1.46 -17.20
C SER A 26 -2.67 -1.62 -16.81
N SER A 27 -3.40 -2.53 -17.46
CA SER A 27 -4.80 -2.81 -17.10
C SER A 27 -4.95 -3.41 -15.70
N ARG A 28 -4.02 -4.28 -15.27
CA ARG A 28 -4.01 -4.84 -13.91
C ARG A 28 -3.72 -3.77 -12.86
N THR A 29 -2.76 -2.90 -13.14
CA THR A 29 -2.38 -1.79 -12.26
C THR A 29 -3.54 -0.84 -12.06
N ARG A 30 -4.26 -0.49 -13.14
CA ARG A 30 -5.47 0.34 -13.05
C ARG A 30 -6.54 -0.31 -12.18
N ARG A 31 -6.89 -1.57 -12.44
CA ARG A 31 -7.88 -2.31 -11.64
C ARG A 31 -7.51 -2.40 -10.16
N ALA A 32 -6.20 -2.53 -9.85
CA ALA A 32 -5.73 -2.53 -8.48
C ALA A 32 -5.89 -1.15 -7.80
N SER A 33 -5.69 -0.05 -8.55
CA SER A 33 -5.98 1.30 -8.06
C SER A 33 -7.48 1.45 -7.80
N ASP A 34 -8.32 1.05 -8.76
CA ASP A 34 -9.77 1.14 -8.67
C ASP A 34 -10.30 0.35 -7.44
N ASP A 35 -9.80 -0.87 -7.20
CA ASP A 35 -10.17 -1.65 -6.00
C ASP A 35 -9.78 -0.94 -4.68
N VAL A 36 -8.61 -0.31 -4.65
CA VAL A 36 -8.14 0.42 -3.46
C VAL A 36 -9.00 1.66 -3.23
N GLU A 37 -9.37 2.38 -4.28
CA GLU A 37 -10.26 3.54 -4.23
C GLU A 37 -11.65 3.14 -3.72
N ASP A 38 -12.26 2.10 -4.30
CA ASP A 38 -13.57 1.57 -3.88
C ASP A 38 -13.57 1.14 -2.40
N ARG A 39 -12.47 0.54 -1.93
CA ARG A 39 -12.31 0.14 -0.53
C ARG A 39 -12.15 1.35 0.38
N LEU A 40 -11.43 2.38 -0.05
CA LEU A 40 -11.25 3.61 0.70
C LEU A 40 -12.59 4.33 0.86
N ASP A 41 -13.36 4.48 -0.22
CA ASP A 41 -14.68 5.11 -0.19
C ASP A 41 -15.63 4.39 0.76
N ARG A 42 -15.64 3.05 0.71
CA ARG A 42 -16.40 2.25 1.66
C ARG A 42 -15.94 2.46 3.10
N HIS A 43 -14.64 2.58 3.35
CA HIS A 43 -14.11 2.84 4.69
C HIS A 43 -14.46 4.24 5.20
N VAL A 44 -14.45 5.26 4.34
CA VAL A 44 -14.88 6.61 4.67
C VAL A 44 -16.34 6.59 5.13
N LEU A 45 -17.22 5.98 4.32
CA LEU A 45 -18.64 5.86 4.65
C LEU A 45 -18.89 5.14 5.98
N LEU A 46 -18.18 4.04 6.23
CA LEU A 46 -18.29 3.31 7.50
C LEU A 46 -17.80 4.14 8.70
N THR A 47 -16.73 4.91 8.51
CA THR A 47 -16.17 5.76 9.57
C THR A 47 -17.11 6.93 9.88
N GLU A 48 -17.72 7.52 8.86
CA GLU A 48 -18.75 8.56 9.00
C GLU A 48 -19.98 8.03 9.75
N ALA A 49 -20.53 6.89 9.32
CA ALA A 49 -21.66 6.25 10.01
C ALA A 49 -21.33 5.92 11.47
N MET A 50 -20.13 5.42 11.75
CA MET A 50 -19.68 5.16 13.12
C MET A 50 -19.57 6.45 13.94
N TRP A 51 -19.06 7.53 13.35
CA TRP A 51 -19.00 8.84 14.00
C TRP A 51 -20.38 9.37 14.33
N GLU A 52 -21.33 9.38 13.38
CA GLU A 52 -22.70 9.85 13.61
C GLU A 52 -23.38 9.09 14.75
N LEU A 53 -23.28 7.75 14.74
CA LEU A 53 -23.83 6.92 15.81
C LEU A 53 -23.24 7.25 17.19
N LEU A 54 -21.93 7.49 17.27
CA LEU A 54 -21.26 7.87 18.53
C LEU A 54 -21.64 9.29 18.96
N ALA A 55 -21.66 10.23 18.02
CA ALA A 55 -22.00 11.62 18.29
C ALA A 55 -23.42 11.77 18.82
N GLU A 56 -24.39 11.12 18.18
CA GLU A 56 -25.79 11.14 18.61
C GLU A 56 -25.98 10.50 20.00
N ARG A 57 -25.32 9.37 20.26
CA ARG A 57 -25.51 8.60 21.50
C ARG A 57 -24.79 9.22 22.69
N LEU A 58 -23.67 9.90 22.46
CA LEU A 58 -22.79 10.42 23.52
C LEU A 58 -22.82 11.95 23.61
N GLY A 59 -23.55 12.64 22.73
CA GLY A 59 -23.61 14.10 22.67
C GLY A 59 -22.27 14.72 22.27
N LEU A 60 -21.46 14.01 21.49
CA LEU A 60 -20.15 14.50 21.06
C LEU A 60 -20.30 15.51 19.93
N THR A 61 -19.43 16.51 19.93
CA THR A 61 -19.37 17.54 18.93
C THR A 61 -18.22 17.29 17.95
N SER A 62 -18.26 17.92 16.78
CA SER A 62 -17.13 17.88 15.84
C SER A 62 -15.83 18.44 16.44
N ALA A 63 -15.92 19.32 17.44
CA ALA A 63 -14.75 19.82 18.17
C ALA A 63 -14.10 18.72 19.02
N ASP A 64 -14.90 17.84 19.63
CA ASP A 64 -14.40 16.68 20.39
C ASP A 64 -13.70 15.68 19.46
N LEU A 65 -14.25 15.45 18.26
CA LEU A 65 -13.60 14.63 17.25
C LEU A 65 -12.24 15.21 16.84
N ALA A 66 -12.20 16.51 16.52
CA ALA A 66 -10.97 17.19 16.12
C ALA A 66 -9.92 17.13 17.24
N ALA A 67 -10.31 17.39 18.49
CA ALA A 67 -9.43 17.26 19.64
C ALA A 67 -8.91 15.82 19.79
N LYS A 68 -9.76 14.81 19.58
CA LYS A 68 -9.37 13.41 19.67
C LYS A 68 -8.42 12.99 18.55
N VAL A 69 -8.62 13.49 17.34
CA VAL A 69 -7.72 13.27 16.20
C VAL A 69 -6.34 13.86 16.52
N LEU A 70 -6.28 15.09 17.03
CA LEU A 70 -5.01 15.73 17.43
C LEU A 70 -4.32 14.97 18.58
N GLU A 71 -5.10 14.49 19.56
CA GLU A 71 -4.58 13.65 20.64
C GLU A 71 -3.95 12.36 20.10
N ILE A 72 -4.63 11.69 19.15
CA ILE A 72 -4.15 10.44 18.53
C ILE A 72 -2.92 10.69 17.66
N ASP A 73 -2.91 11.77 16.87
CA ASP A 73 -1.75 12.18 16.07
C ASP A 73 -0.55 12.45 16.99
N GLY A 74 -0.76 13.21 18.07
CA GLY A 74 0.27 13.54 19.06
C GLY A 74 0.82 12.34 19.85
N ARG A 75 0.04 11.27 20.05
CA ARG A 75 0.52 10.02 20.68
C ARG A 75 1.57 9.30 19.81
N SER A 76 1.69 9.65 18.54
CA SER A 76 2.54 8.97 17.56
C SER A 76 3.92 9.60 17.39
N GLY A 77 4.26 10.65 18.14
CA GLY A 77 5.62 11.22 18.19
C GLY A 77 5.85 12.44 17.29
N ALA A 78 5.08 12.65 16.23
CA ALA A 78 5.05 13.92 15.52
C ALA A 78 3.64 14.28 15.04
N VAL A 79 3.28 15.54 15.31
CA VAL A 79 2.07 16.17 14.80
C VAL A 79 2.34 16.64 13.39
N ASN A 80 2.09 15.80 12.41
CA ASN A 80 2.24 16.12 10.98
C ASN A 80 1.06 15.61 10.14
N GLY A 81 -0.04 15.19 10.77
CA GLY A 81 -1.25 14.72 10.08
C GLY A 81 -1.04 13.42 9.28
N LYS A 82 0.05 12.70 9.59
CA LYS A 82 0.41 11.41 9.02
C LYS A 82 0.86 10.54 10.19
N ARG A 83 0.36 9.31 10.25
CA ARG A 83 0.88 8.32 11.21
C ARG A 83 2.38 8.16 10.93
N GLU A 84 3.25 8.56 11.86
CA GLU A 84 4.67 8.28 11.75
C GLU A 84 4.87 6.77 11.72
N VAL A 85 5.14 6.26 10.52
CA VAL A 85 5.58 4.88 10.34
C VAL A 85 6.96 4.83 10.98
N ALA A 86 7.13 3.95 11.98
CA ALA A 86 8.40 3.75 12.67
C ALA A 86 9.57 3.67 11.67
N PRO A 87 10.75 4.19 12.02
CA PRO A 87 11.88 4.32 11.10
C PRO A 87 12.21 2.96 10.46
N ALA A 88 12.37 2.95 9.13
CA ALA A 88 12.64 1.74 8.37
C ALA A 88 13.86 0.99 8.94
N ARG A 89 13.73 -0.32 9.11
CA ARG A 89 14.81 -1.20 9.58
C ARG A 89 15.69 -1.60 8.39
N ARG A 90 16.98 -1.83 8.62
CA ARG A 90 17.88 -2.35 7.58
C ARG A 90 17.75 -3.87 7.45
N CYS A 91 17.74 -4.38 6.22
CA CYS A 91 17.81 -5.81 5.98
C CYS A 91 19.21 -6.34 6.33
N PRO A 92 19.35 -7.42 7.12
CA PRO A 92 20.67 -7.98 7.45
C PRO A 92 21.39 -8.61 6.26
N SER A 93 20.65 -8.97 5.20
CA SER A 93 21.18 -9.66 4.01
C SER A 93 21.56 -8.68 2.89
N CYS A 94 20.77 -7.64 2.64
CA CYS A 94 20.99 -6.71 1.52
C CYS A 94 21.09 -5.22 1.89
N ASP A 95 21.01 -4.88 3.19
CA ASP A 95 21.06 -3.50 3.73
C ASP A 95 19.99 -2.52 3.19
N ALA A 96 19.00 -3.02 2.45
CA ALA A 96 17.88 -2.21 1.99
C ALA A 96 17.00 -1.75 3.16
N ALA A 97 16.36 -0.59 3.01
CA ALA A 97 15.43 -0.05 3.99
C ALA A 97 14.08 -0.78 3.92
N VAL A 98 13.78 -1.56 4.95
CA VAL A 98 12.58 -2.39 5.08
C VAL A 98 11.58 -1.74 6.01
N THR A 99 10.30 -1.74 5.64
CA THR A 99 9.21 -1.20 6.44
C THR A 99 9.08 -1.97 7.77
N VAL A 100 8.85 -1.26 8.87
CA VAL A 100 8.65 -1.88 10.19
C VAL A 100 7.39 -2.75 10.16
N GLY A 101 7.50 -4.00 10.60
CA GLY A 101 6.41 -5.00 10.55
C GLY A 101 6.41 -5.92 9.33
N ALA A 102 7.24 -5.65 8.30
CA ALA A 102 7.44 -6.61 7.22
C ALA A 102 8.10 -7.88 7.76
N ARG A 103 7.49 -9.05 7.48
CA ARG A 103 8.03 -10.37 7.88
C ARG A 103 9.18 -10.83 6.96
N THR A 104 9.28 -10.25 5.78
CA THR A 104 10.31 -10.52 4.79
C THR A 104 10.76 -9.21 4.13
N CYS A 105 12.01 -9.16 3.68
CA CYS A 105 12.56 -8.03 2.95
C CYS A 105 11.91 -7.95 1.56
N GLN A 106 11.30 -6.81 1.23
CA GLN A 106 10.67 -6.59 -0.08
C GLN A 106 11.66 -6.52 -1.25
N PHE A 107 12.98 -6.51 -0.98
CA PHE A 107 14.03 -6.43 -2.00
C PHE A 107 14.73 -7.76 -2.25
N CYS A 108 15.15 -8.47 -1.19
CA CYS A 108 15.91 -9.72 -1.32
C CYS A 108 15.16 -10.97 -0.83
N GLY A 109 14.00 -10.80 -0.19
CA GLY A 109 13.20 -11.91 0.34
C GLY A 109 13.67 -12.47 1.70
N GLU A 110 14.76 -11.95 2.27
CA GLU A 110 15.26 -12.39 3.58
C GLU A 110 14.19 -12.24 4.68
N PRO A 111 13.97 -13.25 5.53
CA PRO A 111 13.13 -13.11 6.71
C PRO A 111 13.64 -11.97 7.61
N MET A 112 12.72 -11.14 8.06
CA MET A 112 13.03 -10.03 8.95
C MET A 112 12.53 -10.42 10.34
N ASP A 113 13.41 -10.43 11.36
CA ASP A 113 13.05 -10.77 12.75
C ASP A 113 11.88 -9.92 13.23
N GLY A 114 10.66 -10.48 13.21
CA GLY A 114 9.43 -9.74 13.45
C GLY A 114 9.00 -9.87 14.90
N HIS A 115 9.18 -8.82 15.69
CA HIS A 115 8.29 -8.60 16.83
C HIS A 115 6.96 -8.10 16.26
N ASP A 116 5.95 -8.97 16.29
CA ASP A 116 4.58 -8.60 15.99
C ASP A 116 4.01 -7.85 17.20
N PRO A 117 3.67 -6.55 17.09
CA PRO A 117 3.15 -5.77 18.22
C PRO A 117 1.74 -6.20 18.66
N PHE A 118 1.13 -7.19 17.99
CA PHE A 118 -0.14 -7.82 18.34
C PHE A 118 -0.03 -9.34 18.53
N ALA A 119 1.16 -9.93 18.47
CA ALA A 119 1.33 -11.33 18.87
C ALA A 119 1.31 -11.42 20.40
N VAL A 120 0.31 -12.13 20.90
CA VAL A 120 0.18 -12.55 22.31
C VAL A 120 1.26 -13.58 22.64
#